data_AF-A0A0C4EY12-F1
#
_entry.id   AF-A0A0C4EY12-F1
#
_cell.length_a   1.000
_cell.length_b   1.000
_cell.length_c   1.000
_cell.angle_alpha   90.00
_cell.angle_beta   90.00
_cell.angle_gamma   90.00
#
_symmetry.space_group_name_H-M   'P 1'
#
loop_
_entity.id
_entity.type
_entity.pdbx_description
1 polymer ?
#
loop_
_entity_poly.entity_id
_entity_poly.type
_entity_poly.pdbx_seq_one_letter_code
_entity_poly.pdbx_strand_id
1 'polypeptide(L)'
;EKTSIDAQDYYSRKGSYGLATLVVCDAKKQIIYYLTGLPGCSHDTQLWENCELNLQKTQFVYPGQYLIGDFGFPTESNLVPALKKPPHGPMPRLKKKFNQHLASLRVCNKHCIGILKGCFQSLQGIQMELTSPETMKRITQWVSACVVLHNFLLRDDSPSINHDSIDVTAPINDDDLPRQGANSSGNQI
;
A
#
# COMPACT_ATOMS: atom_id res chain seq x y z
N GLU A 1 16.25 26.31 -7.32
CA GLU A 1 14.89 25.77 -7.06
C GLU A 1 14.35 25.12 -8.32
N LYS A 2 13.83 23.89 -8.23
CA LYS A 2 13.10 23.24 -9.32
C LYS A 2 11.65 23.10 -8.86
N THR A 3 10.83 24.11 -9.15
CA THR A 3 9.40 24.19 -8.81
C THR A 3 8.51 23.51 -9.85
N SER A 4 9.03 22.47 -10.51
CA SER A 4 8.31 21.67 -11.49
C SER A 4 8.30 20.23 -11.01
N ILE A 5 7.12 19.78 -10.59
CA ILE A 5 6.82 18.38 -10.30
C ILE A 5 6.95 17.64 -11.64
N ASP A 6 8.04 16.90 -11.83
CA ASP A 6 8.24 16.11 -13.04
C ASP A 6 7.40 14.84 -12.95
N ALA A 7 6.43 14.68 -13.85
CA ALA A 7 5.56 13.51 -13.90
C ALA A 7 6.38 12.20 -13.96
N GLN A 8 7.58 12.24 -14.55
CA GLN A 8 8.46 11.09 -14.69
C GLN A 8 8.96 10.54 -13.35
N ASP A 9 9.07 11.39 -12.32
CA ASP A 9 9.46 10.97 -10.96
C ASP A 9 8.36 10.13 -10.27
N TYR A 10 7.11 10.23 -10.73
CA TYR A 10 6.01 9.45 -10.19
C TYR A 10 5.84 8.10 -10.88
N TYR A 11 6.57 7.87 -11.97
CA TYR A 11 6.54 6.61 -12.69
C TYR A 11 7.38 5.56 -11.96
N SER A 12 6.72 4.59 -11.35
CA SER A 12 7.37 3.48 -10.65
C SER A 12 8.04 2.52 -11.64
N ARG A 13 9.07 1.78 -11.19
CA ARG A 13 9.68 0.66 -11.92
C ARG A 13 8.67 -0.44 -12.33
N LYS A 14 7.48 -0.44 -11.72
CA LYS A 14 6.34 -1.32 -12.07
C LYS A 14 5.48 -0.80 -13.22
N GLY A 15 5.86 0.31 -13.86
CA GLY A 15 5.18 0.84 -15.04
C GLY A 15 3.91 1.64 -14.73
N SER A 16 3.79 2.19 -13.52
CA SER A 16 2.60 2.91 -13.07
C SER A 16 2.98 4.22 -12.38
N TYR A 17 2.23 5.29 -12.67
CA TYR A 17 2.27 6.51 -11.88
C TYR A 17 1.71 6.26 -10.47
N GLY A 18 2.38 6.75 -9.43
CA GLY A 18 1.91 6.58 -8.07
C GLY A 18 2.74 7.33 -7.05
N LEU A 19 2.28 7.31 -5.80
CA LEU A 19 3.02 7.84 -4.65
C LEU A 19 3.71 6.70 -3.91
N ALA A 20 4.99 6.91 -3.60
CA ALA A 20 5.69 6.02 -2.68
C ALA A 20 5.15 6.25 -1.26
N THR A 21 4.72 5.16 -0.63
CA THR A 21 4.19 5.19 0.73
C THR A 21 4.93 4.19 1.61
N LEU A 22 5.52 4.66 2.69
CA LEU A 22 6.10 3.84 3.74
C LEU A 22 4.99 3.53 4.76
N VAL A 23 4.81 2.26 5.10
CA VAL A 23 3.82 1.80 6.08
C VAL A 23 4.52 0.92 7.10
N VAL A 24 4.32 1.24 8.38
CA VAL A 24 4.73 0.42 9.51
C VAL A 24 3.47 -0.04 10.23
N CYS A 25 3.35 -1.35 10.43
CA CYS A 25 2.26 -1.93 11.19
C CYS A 25 2.78 -2.82 12.33
N ASP A 26 1.95 -3.01 13.34
CA ASP A 26 2.20 -3.97 14.40
C ASP A 26 1.81 -5.41 13.99
N ALA A 27 1.93 -6.35 14.92
CA ALA A 27 1.56 -7.76 14.70
C ALA A 27 0.04 -7.96 14.48
N LYS A 28 -0.79 -7.02 14.92
CA LYS A 28 -2.25 -7.03 14.73
C LYS A 28 -2.67 -6.37 13.42
N LYS A 29 -1.73 -5.87 12.60
CA LYS A 29 -1.98 -5.13 11.36
C LYS A 29 -2.56 -3.73 11.59
N GLN A 30 -2.40 -3.18 12.80
CA GLN A 30 -2.65 -1.75 13.03
C GLN A 30 -1.49 -0.96 12.43
N ILE A 31 -1.82 0.04 11.61
CA ILE A 31 -0.84 0.95 11.04
C ILE A 31 -0.44 1.93 12.14
N ILE A 32 0.79 1.84 12.61
CA ILE A 32 1.33 2.67 13.70
C ILE A 32 2.10 3.87 13.19
N TYR A 33 2.56 3.82 11.94
CA TYR A 33 3.20 4.93 11.26
C TYR A 33 3.02 4.77 9.75
N TYR A 34 2.85 5.90 9.06
CA TYR A 34 2.93 5.94 7.60
C TYR A 34 3.54 7.26 7.13
N LEU A 35 4.19 7.23 5.98
CA LEU A 35 4.65 8.41 5.25
C LEU A 35 4.22 8.25 3.80
N THR A 36 3.59 9.28 3.23
CA THR A 36 3.16 9.29 1.83
C THR A 36 3.45 10.66 1.20
N GLY A 37 3.25 10.78 -0.11
CA GLY A 37 3.51 12.01 -0.85
C GLY A 37 4.88 12.09 -1.52
N LEU A 38 5.73 11.07 -1.36
CA LEU A 38 6.97 10.97 -2.13
C LEU A 38 6.69 10.45 -3.56
N PRO A 39 7.53 10.80 -4.54
CA PRO A 39 7.42 10.27 -5.90
C PRO A 39 7.45 8.74 -5.94
N GLY A 40 6.64 8.13 -6.81
CA GLY A 40 6.52 6.67 -6.93
C GLY A 40 7.80 5.93 -7.36
N CYS A 41 8.78 6.64 -7.91
CA CYS A 41 10.11 6.10 -8.21
C CYS A 41 11.07 6.10 -7.00
N SER A 42 10.69 6.77 -5.89
CA SER A 42 11.53 6.91 -4.70
C SER A 42 12.00 5.56 -4.18
N HIS A 43 13.29 5.52 -3.86
CA HIS A 43 13.92 4.33 -3.30
C HIS A 43 13.52 4.16 -1.82
N ASP A 44 13.50 2.91 -1.34
CA ASP A 44 13.28 2.58 0.07
C ASP A 44 14.18 3.40 1.01
N THR A 45 15.44 3.61 0.62
CA THR A 45 16.40 4.45 1.37
C THR A 45 15.93 5.90 1.46
N GLN A 46 15.39 6.47 0.39
CA GLN A 46 14.88 7.84 0.37
C GLN A 46 13.63 7.99 1.25
N LEU A 47 12.72 7.00 1.22
CA LEU A 47 11.58 6.97 2.14
C LEU A 47 12.04 6.97 3.60
N TRP A 48 13.09 6.20 3.92
CA TRP A 48 13.64 6.14 5.26
C TRP A 48 14.33 7.45 5.68
N GLU A 49 15.14 8.05 4.81
CA GLU A 49 15.82 9.32 5.10
C GLU A 49 14.85 10.45 5.40
N ASN A 50 13.66 10.43 4.77
CA ASN A 50 12.63 11.46 4.93
C ASN A 50 11.58 11.13 6.01
N CYS A 51 11.65 9.97 6.66
CA CYS A 51 10.67 9.58 7.67
C CYS A 51 11.03 10.08 9.08
N GLU A 52 10.02 10.48 9.86
CA GLU A 52 10.21 10.94 11.24
C GLU A 52 10.79 9.83 12.14
N LEU A 53 10.55 8.56 11.80
CA LEU A 53 11.15 7.41 12.49
C LEU A 53 12.68 7.43 12.43
N ASN A 54 13.26 8.02 11.38
CA ASN A 54 14.71 8.19 11.24
C ASN A 54 15.17 9.56 11.75
N LEU A 55 14.38 10.61 11.54
CA LEU A 55 14.74 11.98 11.95
C LEU A 55 14.63 12.18 13.48
N GLN A 56 13.76 11.42 14.16
CA GLN A 56 13.48 11.52 15.59
C GLN A 56 13.52 10.13 16.27
N LYS A 57 14.61 9.38 16.06
CA LYS A 57 14.74 7.97 16.50
C LYS A 57 14.37 7.74 17.96
N THR A 58 14.74 8.65 18.86
CA THR A 58 14.53 8.54 20.30
C THR A 58 13.09 8.74 20.75
N GLN A 59 12.24 9.34 19.89
CA GLN A 59 10.84 9.63 20.21
C GLN A 59 9.90 8.50 19.78
N PHE A 60 10.23 7.79 18.70
CA PHE A 60 9.35 6.80 18.09
C PHE A 60 9.75 5.34 18.35
N VAL A 61 11.04 5.07 18.62
CA VAL A 61 11.52 3.71 18.87
C VAL A 61 12.24 3.66 20.21
N TYR A 62 11.68 2.90 21.15
CA TYR A 62 12.29 2.72 22.46
C TYR A 62 13.49 1.77 22.40
N PRO A 63 14.46 1.89 23.33
CA PRO A 63 15.56 0.94 23.43
C PRO A 63 15.07 -0.52 23.47
N GLY A 64 15.63 -1.36 22.60
CA GLY A 64 15.25 -2.77 22.44
C GLY A 64 14.12 -3.04 21.45
N GLN A 65 13.51 -2.00 20.87
CA GLN A 65 12.58 -2.14 19.75
C GLN A 65 13.29 -1.97 18.42
N TYR A 66 12.83 -2.73 17.43
CA TYR A 66 13.41 -2.73 16.08
C TYR A 66 12.31 -2.77 15.04
N LEU A 67 12.46 -1.93 14.02
CA LEU A 67 11.68 -2.00 12.80
C LEU A 67 12.29 -3.06 11.88
N ILE A 68 11.42 -3.76 11.16
CA ILE A 68 11.83 -4.80 10.21
C ILE A 68 11.57 -4.29 8.80
N GLY A 69 12.65 -4.19 8.01
CA GLY A 69 12.63 -3.60 6.68
C GLY A 69 12.86 -4.58 5.53
N ASP A 70 12.52 -4.13 4.33
CA ASP A 70 12.94 -4.76 3.07
C ASP A 70 14.45 -4.57 2.86
N PHE A 71 15.03 -5.30 1.89
CA PHE A 71 16.47 -5.23 1.62
C PHE A 71 16.93 -3.84 1.15
N GLY A 72 16.02 -3.03 0.58
CA GLY A 72 16.32 -1.69 0.08
C GLY A 72 16.48 -0.65 1.19
N PHE A 73 16.09 -0.98 2.42
CA PHE A 73 16.27 -0.12 3.57
C PHE A 73 17.71 -0.17 4.12
N PRO A 74 18.22 0.94 4.69
CA PRO A 74 19.53 0.95 5.32
C PRO A 74 19.54 0.13 6.62
N THR A 75 20.73 -0.27 7.05
CA THR A 75 20.91 -0.92 8.36
C THR A 75 21.18 0.17 9.40
N GLU A 76 20.28 0.31 10.36
CA GLU A 76 20.33 1.35 11.39
C GLU A 76 20.15 0.74 12.79
N SER A 77 20.40 1.53 13.83
CA SER A 77 20.24 1.10 15.23
C SER A 77 18.83 0.60 15.55
N ASN A 78 17.81 1.13 14.88
CA ASN A 78 16.40 0.82 15.07
C ASN A 78 15.73 0.18 13.84
N LEU A 79 16.48 -0.14 12.77
CA LEU A 79 15.94 -0.75 11.54
C LEU A 79 16.81 -1.91 11.08
N VAL A 80 16.19 -3.09 10.98
CA VAL A 80 16.82 -4.33 10.58
C VAL A 80 16.29 -4.76 9.20
N PRO A 81 17.03 -4.47 8.12
CA PRO A 81 16.64 -4.86 6.77
C PRO A 81 16.96 -6.33 6.47
N ALA A 82 16.34 -6.86 5.42
CA ALA A 82 16.71 -8.17 4.88
C ALA A 82 18.14 -8.15 4.34
N LEU A 83 18.90 -9.23 4.59
CA LEU A 83 20.29 -9.31 4.16
C LEU A 83 20.39 -9.51 2.65
N LYS A 84 21.23 -8.73 1.98
CA LYS A 84 21.50 -8.84 0.55
C LYS A 84 22.32 -10.10 0.25
N LYS A 85 21.99 -10.77 -0.86
CA LYS A 85 22.80 -11.88 -1.39
C LYS A 85 24.16 -11.35 -1.87
N PRO A 86 25.28 -12.01 -1.52
CA PRO A 86 26.60 -11.64 -2.04
C PRO A 86 26.65 -11.70 -3.58
N PRO A 87 27.39 -10.81 -4.26
CA PRO A 87 27.48 -10.80 -5.73
C PRO A 87 28.11 -12.08 -6.29
N HIS A 88 29.11 -12.64 -5.60
CA HIS A 88 29.92 -13.74 -6.08
C HIS A 88 29.84 -14.98 -5.18
N GLY A 89 28.62 -15.40 -4.82
CA GLY A 89 28.48 -16.65 -4.08
C GLY A 89 27.08 -16.97 -3.57
N PRO A 90 26.90 -18.19 -3.03
CA PRO A 90 25.67 -18.55 -2.34
C PRO A 90 25.53 -17.74 -1.04
N MET A 91 24.28 -17.47 -0.65
CA MET A 91 23.99 -16.88 0.66
C MET A 91 24.42 -17.87 1.75
N PRO A 92 25.24 -17.46 2.74
CA PRO A 92 25.56 -18.31 3.88
C PRO A 92 24.31 -18.84 4.58
N ARG A 93 24.35 -20.08 5.07
CA ARG A 93 23.18 -20.77 5.67
C ARG A 93 22.52 -19.94 6.78
N LEU A 94 23.32 -19.32 7.64
CA LEU A 94 22.82 -18.47 8.73
C LEU A 94 22.08 -17.23 8.22
N LYS A 95 22.62 -16.53 7.22
CA LYS A 95 21.96 -15.38 6.58
C LYS A 95 20.66 -15.78 5.88
N LYS A 96 20.65 -16.96 5.24
CA LYS A 96 19.44 -17.52 4.63
C LYS A 96 18.37 -17.80 5.69
N LYS A 97 18.74 -18.45 6.80
CA LYS A 97 17.84 -18.73 7.93
C LYS A 97 17.31 -17.44 8.53
N PHE A 98 18.17 -16.43 8.74
CA PHE A 98 17.75 -15.11 9.20
C PHE A 98 16.71 -14.48 8.28
N ASN A 99 17.00 -14.39 6.97
CA ASN A 99 16.05 -13.83 6.00
C ASN A 99 14.74 -14.60 5.92
N GLN A 100 14.73 -15.92 6.18
CA GLN A 100 13.50 -16.71 6.25
C GLN A 100 12.61 -16.28 7.43
N HIS A 101 13.18 -16.09 8.62
CA HIS A 101 12.44 -15.57 9.79
C HIS A 101 11.99 -14.13 9.56
N LEU A 102 12.85 -13.30 8.96
CA LEU A 102 12.50 -11.93 8.62
C LEU A 102 11.34 -11.89 7.62
N ALA A 103 11.36 -12.78 6.63
CA ALA A 103 10.29 -12.89 5.64
C ALA A 103 8.95 -13.27 6.28
N SER A 104 8.93 -14.19 7.26
CA SER A 104 7.68 -14.53 7.97
C SER A 104 7.12 -13.36 8.76
N LEU A 105 7.96 -12.52 9.38
CA LEU A 105 7.51 -11.30 10.05
C LEU A 105 6.94 -10.28 9.05
N ARG A 106 7.62 -10.13 7.90
CA ARG A 106 7.19 -9.22 6.82
C ARG A 106 5.85 -9.62 6.18
N VAL A 107 5.41 -10.87 6.30
CA VAL A 107 4.07 -11.28 5.88
C VAL A 107 2.99 -10.45 6.59
N CYS A 108 3.22 -10.06 7.84
CA CYS A 108 2.27 -9.19 8.56
C CYS A 108 2.05 -7.85 7.84
N ASN A 109 3.14 -7.17 7.46
CA ASN A 109 3.06 -5.89 6.74
C ASN A 109 2.42 -6.04 5.36
N LYS A 110 2.74 -7.13 4.64
CA LYS A 110 2.08 -7.43 3.36
C LYS A 110 0.57 -7.64 3.51
N HIS A 111 0.15 -8.39 4.54
CA HIS A 111 -1.27 -8.60 4.82
C HIS A 111 -1.96 -7.29 5.23
N CYS A 112 -1.30 -6.46 6.04
CA CYS A 112 -1.82 -5.14 6.42
C CYS A 112 -2.09 -4.28 5.18
N ILE A 113 -1.09 -4.13 4.30
CA ILE A 113 -1.23 -3.37 3.04
C ILE A 113 -2.28 -4.00 2.11
N GLY A 114 -2.35 -5.33 2.09
CA GLY A 114 -3.35 -6.08 1.32
C GLY A 114 -4.77 -5.79 1.78
N ILE A 115 -5.03 -5.82 3.09
CA ILE A 115 -6.34 -5.48 3.68
C ILE A 115 -6.69 -4.03 3.38
N LEU A 116 -5.75 -3.10 3.64
CA LEU A 116 -5.96 -1.67 3.37
C LEU A 116 -6.39 -1.44 1.91
N LYS A 117 -5.69 -2.06 0.96
CA LYS A 117 -6.02 -1.95 -0.47
C LYS A 117 -7.29 -2.70 -0.85
N GLY A 118 -7.61 -3.80 -0.17
CA GLY A 118 -8.84 -4.57 -0.39
C GLY A 118 -10.08 -3.80 0.05
N CYS A 119 -10.02 -3.17 1.22
CA CYS A 119 -11.09 -2.32 1.75
C CYS A 119 -11.23 -1.03 0.93
N PHE A 120 -10.11 -0.41 0.57
CA PHE A 120 -10.09 0.86 -0.18
C PHE A 120 -9.48 0.62 -1.57
N GLN A 121 -10.27 0.01 -2.45
CA GLN A 121 -9.84 -0.30 -3.82
C GLN A 121 -9.39 0.94 -4.62
N SER A 122 -9.82 2.14 -4.22
CA SER A 122 -9.33 3.42 -4.75
C SER A 122 -7.81 3.61 -4.59
N LEU A 123 -7.15 2.89 -3.68
CA LEU A 123 -5.70 2.85 -3.53
C LEU A 123 -5.01 1.89 -4.53
N GLN A 124 -5.79 1.05 -5.22
CA GLN A 124 -5.33 0.16 -6.28
C GLN A 124 -5.52 0.84 -7.64
N GLY A 125 -4.44 1.42 -8.17
CA GLY A 125 -4.48 2.07 -9.48
C GLY A 125 -5.04 3.48 -9.39
N ILE A 126 -4.36 4.36 -8.65
CA ILE A 126 -4.64 5.80 -8.67
C ILE A 126 -4.38 6.30 -10.10
N GLN A 127 -5.46 6.48 -10.87
CA GLN A 127 -5.43 7.06 -12.22
C GLN A 127 -5.52 8.58 -12.19
N MET A 128 -5.16 9.22 -11.06
CA MET A 128 -5.14 10.67 -10.99
C MET A 128 -3.85 11.19 -11.60
N GLU A 129 -4.01 12.10 -12.55
CA GLU A 129 -2.95 12.91 -13.12
C GLU A 129 -2.24 13.69 -12.00
N LEU A 130 -0.99 13.33 -11.71
CA LEU A 130 -0.12 13.96 -10.70
C LEU A 130 0.44 15.31 -11.22
N THR A 131 -0.44 16.13 -11.78
CA THR A 131 -0.09 17.32 -12.56
C THR A 131 -0.01 18.58 -11.69
N SER A 132 -0.55 18.56 -10.45
CA SER A 132 -0.54 19.73 -9.57
C SER A 132 -0.23 19.40 -8.10
N PRO A 133 0.38 20.34 -7.34
CA PRO A 133 0.59 20.22 -5.90
C PRO A 133 -0.72 20.02 -5.11
N GLU A 134 -1.82 20.63 -5.58
CA GLU A 134 -3.14 20.50 -4.95
C GLU A 134 -3.69 19.08 -5.11
N THR A 135 -3.54 18.47 -6.29
CA THR A 135 -3.91 17.08 -6.53
C THR A 135 -3.10 16.14 -5.63
N MET A 136 -1.78 16.37 -5.51
CA MET A 136 -0.94 15.59 -4.59
C MET A 136 -1.43 15.69 -3.14
N LYS A 137 -1.76 16.90 -2.68
CA LYS A 137 -2.30 17.11 -1.33
C LYS A 137 -3.61 16.33 -1.12
N ARG A 138 -4.52 16.36 -2.10
CA ARG A 138 -5.78 15.59 -2.04
C ARG A 138 -5.54 14.09 -1.98
N ILE A 139 -4.62 13.56 -2.79
CA ILE A 139 -4.28 12.13 -2.77
C ILE A 139 -3.66 11.73 -1.43
N THR A 140 -2.73 12.54 -0.91
CA THR A 140 -2.13 12.30 0.41
C THR A 140 -3.19 12.29 1.52
N GLN A 141 -4.12 13.25 1.51
CA GLN A 141 -5.24 13.29 2.45
C GLN A 141 -6.17 12.08 2.31
N TRP A 142 -6.41 11.61 1.08
CA TRP A 142 -7.18 10.40 0.82
C TRP A 142 -6.51 9.16 1.40
N VAL A 143 -5.20 8.98 1.17
CA VAL A 143 -4.41 7.90 1.77
C VAL A 143 -4.49 7.96 3.29
N SER A 144 -4.34 9.16 3.89
CA SER A 144 -4.49 9.36 5.33
C SER A 144 -5.86 8.93 5.84
N ALA A 145 -6.94 9.30 5.16
CA ALA A 145 -8.29 8.90 5.52
C ALA A 145 -8.48 7.38 5.48
N CYS A 146 -7.98 6.71 4.44
CA CYS A 146 -8.01 5.26 4.34
C CYS A 146 -7.23 4.58 5.48
N VAL A 147 -6.05 5.10 5.86
CA VAL A 147 -5.26 4.55 6.98
C VAL A 147 -6.00 4.69 8.31
N VAL A 148 -6.61 5.85 8.57
CA VAL A 148 -7.40 6.08 9.79
C VAL A 148 -8.60 5.14 9.84
N LEU A 149 -9.35 5.03 8.74
CA LEU A 149 -10.50 4.15 8.64
C LEU A 149 -10.11 2.67 8.74
N HIS A 150 -8.99 2.25 8.15
CA HIS A 150 -8.46 0.89 8.32
C HIS A 150 -8.22 0.56 9.79
N ASN A 151 -7.55 1.43 10.52
CA ASN A 151 -7.30 1.22 11.95
C ASN A 151 -8.60 1.23 12.78
N PHE A 152 -9.59 2.05 12.39
CA PHE A 152 -10.91 2.07 13.02
C PHE A 152 -11.65 0.75 12.79
N LEU A 153 -11.76 0.30 11.54
CA LEU A 153 -12.43 -0.94 11.15
C LEU A 153 -11.76 -2.19 11.74
N LEU A 154 -10.44 -2.17 11.89
CA LEU A 154 -9.71 -3.27 12.51
C LEU A 154 -10.00 -3.43 14.01
N ARG A 155 -10.57 -2.40 14.65
CA ARG A 155 -11.00 -2.42 16.06
C ARG A 155 -12.51 -2.60 16.20
N ASP A 156 -13.23 -2.60 15.09
CA ASP A 156 -14.67 -2.77 15.08
C ASP A 156 -14.99 -4.27 15.13
N ASP A 157 -15.57 -4.71 16.25
CA ASP A 157 -16.05 -6.08 16.44
C ASP A 157 -17.45 -6.29 15.82
N SER A 158 -17.98 -5.29 15.10
CA SER A 158 -19.26 -5.44 14.40
C SER A 158 -19.18 -6.60 13.41
N PRO A 159 -20.23 -7.45 13.34
CA PRO A 159 -20.21 -8.60 12.45
C PRO A 159 -20.08 -8.11 11.01
N SER A 160 -19.00 -8.50 10.35
CA SER A 160 -18.82 -8.26 8.92
C SER A 160 -19.99 -8.91 8.18
N ILE A 161 -20.73 -8.11 7.40
CA ILE A 161 -21.69 -8.66 6.44
C ILE A 161 -20.83 -9.42 5.41
N ASN A 162 -20.73 -10.75 5.58
CA ASN A 162 -20.04 -11.63 4.66
C ASN A 162 -20.74 -11.55 3.31
N HIS A 163 -20.14 -10.81 2.37
CA HIS A 163 -20.62 -10.71 1.00
C HIS A 163 -20.29 -11.97 0.17
N ASP A 164 -19.74 -13.01 0.82
CA ASP A 164 -19.43 -14.33 0.23
C ASP A 164 -20.68 -15.21 0.01
N SER A 165 -21.90 -14.68 0.17
CA SER A 165 -23.15 -15.43 -0.02
C SER A 165 -24.03 -14.94 -1.17
N ILE A 166 -23.60 -13.95 -1.97
CA ILE A 166 -24.26 -13.69 -3.25
C ILE A 166 -23.64 -14.62 -4.29
N ASP A 167 -24.28 -15.78 -4.47
CA ASP A 167 -24.04 -16.66 -5.59
C ASP A 167 -24.47 -15.94 -6.89
N VAL A 168 -23.52 -15.25 -7.52
CA VAL A 168 -23.71 -14.58 -8.83
C VAL A 168 -23.79 -15.60 -9.98
N THR A 169 -23.89 -16.91 -9.69
CA THR A 169 -24.05 -17.95 -10.72
C THR A 169 -25.46 -18.50 -10.87
N ALA A 170 -26.46 -17.92 -10.19
CA ALA A 170 -27.84 -18.20 -10.53
C ALA A 170 -28.12 -17.74 -11.98
N PRO A 171 -28.44 -18.64 -12.92
CA PRO A 171 -28.78 -18.25 -14.28
C PRO A 171 -30.00 -17.34 -14.21
N ILE A 172 -29.88 -16.17 -14.83
CA ILE A 172 -31.01 -15.28 -15.11
C ILE A 172 -31.94 -16.10 -16.01
N ASN A 173 -33.05 -16.60 -15.47
CA ASN A 173 -34.12 -17.14 -16.29
C ASN A 173 -34.73 -15.96 -17.05
N ASP A 174 -34.41 -15.87 -18.35
CA ASP A 174 -34.95 -14.88 -19.30
C ASP A 174 -36.46 -15.03 -19.56
N ASP A 175 -37.17 -15.91 -18.83
CA ASP A 175 -38.57 -16.26 -19.10
C ASP A 175 -39.60 -15.28 -18.50
N ASP A 176 -39.20 -14.28 -17.72
CA ASP A 176 -40.14 -13.35 -17.05
C ASP A 176 -40.09 -11.88 -17.54
N LEU A 177 -39.51 -11.62 -18.71
CA LEU A 177 -39.65 -10.30 -19.33
C LEU A 177 -41.00 -10.17 -20.08
N PRO A 178 -41.86 -9.20 -19.73
CA PRO A 178 -43.09 -8.98 -20.48
C PRO A 178 -42.74 -8.51 -21.90
N ARG A 179 -43.15 -9.32 -22.89
CA ARG A 179 -43.11 -8.97 -24.32
C ARG A 179 -43.83 -7.63 -24.52
N GLN A 180 -43.07 -6.57 -24.79
CA GLN A 180 -43.61 -5.37 -25.42
C GLN A 180 -43.10 -5.28 -26.85
N GLY A 181 -44.07 -5.28 -27.77
CA GLY A 181 -43.86 -5.28 -29.20
C GLY A 181 -43.19 -4.04 -29.73
N ALA A 182 -42.65 -4.22 -30.94
CA ALA A 182 -42.01 -3.24 -31.78
C ALA A 182 -42.79 -1.92 -31.92
N ASN A 183 -42.07 -0.80 -31.98
CA ASN A 183 -41.88 -0.08 -33.25
C ASN A 183 -40.95 1.14 -33.13
N SER A 184 -39.93 1.15 -34.00
CA SER A 184 -39.35 2.28 -34.75
C SER A 184 -39.38 3.70 -34.15
N SER A 185 -38.20 4.30 -33.96
CA SER A 185 -37.64 5.39 -34.81
C SER A 185 -36.50 6.08 -34.07
N GLY A 186 -35.48 6.51 -34.82
CA GLY A 186 -34.16 6.87 -34.31
C GLY A 186 -34.05 8.18 -33.52
N ASN A 187 -32.89 8.40 -32.90
CA ASN A 187 -31.95 9.43 -33.35
C ASN A 187 -30.59 9.31 -32.66
N GLN A 188 -29.57 9.76 -33.38
CA GLN A 188 -28.21 10.03 -32.94
C GLN A 188 -28.17 11.15 -31.90
N ILE A 189 -27.28 11.03 -30.89
CA ILE A 189 -26.04 11.80 -30.66
C ILE A 189 -25.27 11.07 -29.55
#